data_AF-A0A5Q2TI77-F1
#
_entry.id   AF-A0A5Q2TI77-F1
#
_cell.length_a   1.000
_cell.length_b   1.000
_cell.length_c   1.000
_cell.angle_alpha   90.00
_cell.angle_beta   90.00
_cell.angle_gamma   90.00
#
_symmetry.space_group_name_H-M   'P 1'
#
loop_
_entity.id
_entity.type
_entity.pdbx_description
1 polymer ?
#
loop_
_entity_poly.entity_id
_entity_poly.type
_entity_poly.pdbx_seq_one_letter_code
_entity_poly.pdbx_strand_id
1 'polypeptide(L)'
;MRHKFLLIYEVLLFFLALLSVILIWYTHPIARYINFSVWLIFAVDVITRLIKSDNKTDYIKKNPFDFIAINPFDSIFQLARFVRLFRVVRFILISKHYAKPVISILKTNGLDRLIGITISLILIFSIPVMLVEPSINSYQDAVWWSIVTSTTVGYGDISPSTVIGRIIAVFLMLIGIGLIGMVTGAIATFFIKDPVKSVTPEIEFIKQKLDRYEELSDEDIGRIIEMLTYIKEKKNKISI
;
A
#
# COMPACT_ATOMS: atom_id res chain seq x y z
N MET A 1 -7.28 17.41 -10.42
CA MET A 1 -7.29 16.57 -11.64
C MET A 1 -5.92 16.01 -12.02
N ARG A 2 -4.84 16.80 -12.01
CA ARG A 2 -3.46 16.35 -12.32
C ARG A 2 -2.99 15.12 -11.53
N HIS A 3 -3.33 15.02 -10.24
CA HIS A 3 -2.86 13.93 -9.38
C HIS A 3 -3.50 12.56 -9.70
N LYS A 4 -4.80 12.51 -10.05
CA LYS A 4 -5.47 11.28 -10.47
C LYS A 4 -4.91 10.73 -11.78
N PHE A 5 -4.56 11.62 -12.72
CA PHE A 5 -3.95 11.24 -13.99
C PHE A 5 -2.54 10.66 -13.81
N LEU A 6 -1.74 11.26 -12.91
CA LEU A 6 -0.42 10.72 -12.54
C LEU A 6 -0.53 9.33 -11.91
N LEU A 7 -1.50 9.12 -11.03
CA LEU A 7 -1.74 7.82 -10.39
C LEU A 7 -2.11 6.73 -11.42
N ILE A 8 -3.03 7.03 -12.33
CA ILE A 8 -3.42 6.11 -13.41
C ILE A 8 -2.22 5.77 -14.29
N TYR A 9 -1.43 6.78 -14.64
CA TYR A 9 -0.21 6.61 -15.44
C TYR A 9 0.81 5.69 -14.76
N GLU A 10 1.05 5.87 -13.47
CA GLU A 10 1.99 5.06 -12.70
C GLU A 10 1.52 3.62 -12.48
N VAL A 11 0.23 3.42 -12.23
CA VAL A 11 -0.38 2.08 -12.13
C VAL A 11 -0.27 1.36 -13.48
N LEU A 12 -0.50 2.04 -14.59
CA LEU A 12 -0.35 1.48 -15.93
C LEU A 12 1.11 1.09 -16.21
N LEU A 13 2.07 1.94 -15.86
CA LEU A 13 3.50 1.59 -15.96
C LEU A 13 3.87 0.38 -15.09
N PHE A 14 3.29 0.24 -13.91
CA PHE A 14 3.50 -0.93 -13.05
C PHE A 14 3.02 -2.22 -13.72
N PHE A 15 1.81 -2.23 -14.26
CA PHE A 15 1.29 -3.40 -14.96
C PHE A 15 2.12 -3.75 -16.20
N LEU A 16 2.61 -2.76 -16.94
CA LEU A 16 3.54 -2.98 -18.05
C LEU A 16 4.87 -3.57 -17.59
N ALA A 17 5.41 -3.13 -16.45
CA ALA A 17 6.61 -3.72 -15.86
C ALA A 17 6.37 -5.17 -15.43
N LEU A 18 5.26 -5.45 -14.74
CA LEU A 18 4.90 -6.79 -14.28
C LEU A 18 4.70 -7.75 -15.47
N LEU A 19 4.00 -7.29 -16.51
CA LEU A 19 3.83 -8.02 -17.77
C LEU A 19 5.18 -8.36 -18.40
N SER A 20 6.13 -7.41 -18.42
CA SER A 20 7.47 -7.67 -18.95
C SER A 20 8.26 -8.72 -18.16
N VAL A 21 8.02 -8.82 -16.84
CA VAL A 21 8.65 -9.83 -15.98
C VAL A 21 8.03 -11.22 -16.21
N ILE A 22 6.71 -11.30 -16.33
CA ILE A 22 6.02 -12.57 -16.62
C ILE A 22 6.45 -13.13 -17.98
N LEU A 23 6.60 -12.24 -18.98
CA LEU A 23 7.04 -12.61 -20.32
C LEU A 23 8.52 -13.04 -20.41
N ILE A 24 9.30 -13.00 -19.32
CA ILE A 24 10.70 -13.47 -19.31
C ILE A 24 10.82 -14.94 -19.69
N TRP A 25 9.83 -15.76 -19.30
CA TRP A 25 9.84 -17.20 -19.51
C TRP A 25 9.31 -17.62 -20.88
N TYR A 26 8.76 -16.66 -21.65
CA TYR A 26 8.18 -16.90 -22.97
C TYR A 26 9.13 -16.48 -24.08
N THR A 27 9.61 -17.43 -24.87
CA THR A 27 10.56 -17.21 -25.98
C THR A 27 9.89 -16.91 -27.33
N HIS A 28 8.56 -16.76 -27.37
CA HIS A 28 7.83 -16.51 -28.61
C HIS A 28 8.20 -15.16 -29.26
N PRO A 29 8.20 -15.06 -30.61
CA PRO A 29 8.50 -13.82 -31.33
C PRO A 29 7.63 -12.64 -30.90
N ILE A 30 6.36 -12.90 -30.58
CA ILE A 30 5.39 -11.90 -30.09
C ILE A 30 5.85 -11.30 -28.75
N ALA A 31 6.40 -12.10 -27.84
CA ALA A 31 6.91 -11.62 -26.56
C ALA A 31 8.11 -10.67 -26.73
N ARG A 32 8.91 -10.83 -27.79
CA ARG A 32 9.99 -9.89 -28.12
C ARG A 32 9.44 -8.52 -28.52
N TYR A 33 8.41 -8.47 -29.37
CA TYR A 33 7.78 -7.21 -29.76
C TYR A 33 7.13 -6.49 -28.57
N ILE A 34 6.40 -7.22 -27.72
CA ILE A 34 5.79 -6.65 -26.50
C ILE A 34 6.86 -6.07 -25.57
N ASN A 35 7.95 -6.81 -25.33
CA ASN A 35 9.05 -6.34 -24.48
C ASN A 35 9.71 -5.07 -25.05
N PHE A 36 9.87 -4.99 -26.37
CA PHE A 36 10.40 -3.81 -27.04
C PHE A 36 9.46 -2.60 -26.90
N SER A 37 8.15 -2.80 -27.08
CA SER A 37 7.15 -1.75 -26.87
C SER A 37 7.14 -1.24 -25.44
N VAL A 38 7.20 -2.13 -24.44
CA VAL A 38 7.29 -1.76 -23.03
C VAL A 38 8.58 -0.96 -22.75
N TRP A 39 9.72 -1.42 -23.29
CA TRP A 39 10.98 -0.70 -23.17
C TRP A 39 10.90 0.71 -23.78
N LEU A 40 10.31 0.85 -24.97
CA LEU A 40 10.14 2.14 -25.65
C LEU A 40 9.32 3.12 -24.79
N ILE A 41 8.23 2.65 -24.18
CA ILE A 41 7.40 3.45 -23.27
C ILE A 41 8.22 3.95 -22.07
N PHE A 42 9.04 3.09 -21.45
CA PHE A 42 9.89 3.48 -20.33
C PHE A 42 11.02 4.43 -20.74
N ALA A 43 11.62 4.25 -21.92
CA ALA A 43 12.63 5.16 -22.45
C ALA A 43 12.05 6.56 -22.64
N VAL A 44 10.86 6.67 -23.23
CA VAL A 44 10.17 7.95 -23.43
C VAL A 44 9.80 8.61 -22.09
N ASP A 45 9.32 7.85 -21.10
CA ASP A 45 9.04 8.36 -19.74
C ASP A 45 10.29 8.99 -19.11
N VAL A 46 11.42 8.28 -19.10
CA VAL A 46 12.63 8.81 -18.46
C VAL A 46 13.18 10.01 -19.22
N ILE A 47 13.17 9.98 -20.56
CA ILE A 47 13.61 11.11 -21.38
C ILE A 47 12.75 12.34 -21.10
N THR A 48 11.42 12.19 -21.05
CA THR A 48 10.53 13.33 -20.74
C THR A 48 10.72 13.87 -19.33
N ARG A 49 10.98 13.01 -18.32
CA ARG A 49 11.31 13.46 -16.96
C ARG A 49 12.66 14.17 -16.87
N LEU A 50 13.67 13.66 -17.58
CA LEU A 50 14.98 14.27 -17.64
C LEU A 50 14.92 15.66 -18.30
N ILE A 51 14.17 15.82 -19.39
CA ILE A 51 13.97 17.10 -20.08
C ILE A 51 13.23 18.11 -19.19
N LYS A 52 12.23 17.65 -18.41
CA LYS A 52 11.46 18.51 -17.50
C LYS A 52 12.17 18.83 -16.18
N SER A 53 13.28 18.16 -15.87
CA SER A 53 14.01 18.40 -14.63
C SER A 53 14.81 19.70 -14.71
N ASP A 54 14.70 20.53 -13.66
CA ASP A 54 15.40 21.83 -13.59
C ASP A 54 16.94 21.65 -13.62
N ASN A 55 17.43 20.53 -13.07
CA ASN A 55 18.84 20.17 -13.08
C ASN A 55 19.02 18.69 -13.48
N LYS A 56 19.48 18.47 -14.71
CA LYS A 56 19.69 17.14 -15.30
C LYS A 56 20.67 16.28 -14.49
N THR A 57 21.74 16.89 -14.00
CA THR A 57 22.80 16.19 -13.26
C THR A 57 22.32 15.74 -11.89
N ASP A 58 21.52 16.56 -11.21
CA ASP A 58 20.89 16.21 -9.94
C ASP A 58 19.82 15.11 -10.13
N TYR A 59 19.05 15.19 -11.22
CA TYR A 59 18.06 14.16 -11.57
C TYR A 59 18.71 12.79 -11.78
N ILE A 60 19.80 12.73 -12.54
CA ILE A 60 20.55 11.47 -12.80
C ILE A 60 21.08 10.88 -11.50
N LYS A 61 21.67 11.71 -10.62
CA LYS A 61 22.20 11.26 -9.32
C LYS A 61 21.12 10.74 -8.39
N LYS A 62 19.93 11.33 -8.40
CA LYS A 62 18.79 10.90 -7.57
C LYS A 62 18.08 9.66 -8.12
N ASN A 63 18.14 9.41 -9.43
CA ASN A 63 17.40 8.34 -10.10
C ASN A 63 18.31 7.42 -10.94
N PRO A 64 19.39 6.83 -10.39
CA PRO A 64 20.32 5.99 -11.15
C PRO A 64 19.63 4.76 -11.78
N PHE A 65 18.60 4.24 -11.13
CA PHE A 65 17.84 3.06 -11.59
C PHE A 65 17.03 3.32 -12.87
N ASP A 66 16.61 4.56 -13.13
CA ASP A 66 15.90 4.95 -14.36
C ASP A 66 16.77 4.71 -15.59
N PHE A 67 18.08 4.97 -15.47
CA PHE A 67 19.04 4.83 -16.56
C PHE A 67 19.51 3.39 -16.74
N ILE A 68 19.64 2.64 -15.64
CA ILE A 68 19.90 1.19 -15.68
C ILE A 68 18.75 0.47 -16.41
N ALA A 69 17.50 0.91 -16.21
CA ALA A 69 16.32 0.30 -16.81
C ALA A 69 16.20 0.51 -18.34
N ILE A 70 16.75 1.62 -18.86
CA ILE A 70 16.73 1.98 -20.30
C ILE A 70 17.83 1.25 -21.06
N ASN A 71 18.92 0.86 -20.41
CA ASN A 71 20.05 0.29 -21.13
C ASN A 71 19.66 -1.07 -21.76
N PRO A 72 19.69 -1.22 -23.11
CA PRO A 72 19.28 -2.44 -23.80
C PRO A 72 20.35 -3.56 -23.69
N PHE A 73 20.91 -3.78 -22.51
CA PHE A 73 21.90 -4.83 -22.25
C PHE A 73 21.36 -6.24 -22.50
N ASP A 74 20.04 -6.38 -22.59
CA ASP A 74 19.28 -7.57 -22.92
C ASP A 74 19.68 -8.27 -24.23
N SER A 75 20.42 -7.58 -25.10
CA SER A 75 20.91 -8.17 -26.36
C SER A 75 22.26 -8.88 -26.25
N ILE A 76 23.05 -8.65 -25.19
CA ILE A 76 24.47 -9.05 -25.17
C ILE A 76 24.79 -10.10 -24.09
N PHE A 77 24.08 -10.15 -22.96
CA PHE A 77 24.39 -11.08 -21.85
C PHE A 77 23.16 -11.77 -21.24
N GLN A 78 23.27 -13.07 -20.93
CA GLN A 78 22.22 -13.80 -20.19
C GLN A 78 21.96 -13.21 -18.79
N LEU A 79 22.97 -12.61 -18.16
CA LEU A 79 22.85 -11.88 -16.89
C LEU A 79 22.02 -10.59 -17.00
N ALA A 80 21.84 -10.03 -18.20
CA ALA A 80 20.96 -8.87 -18.42
C ALA A 80 19.47 -9.20 -18.17
N ARG A 81 19.11 -10.48 -18.07
CA ARG A 81 17.77 -10.90 -17.62
C ARG A 81 17.49 -10.44 -16.19
N PHE A 82 18.51 -10.42 -15.31
CA PHE A 82 18.39 -9.94 -13.93
C PHE A 82 18.34 -8.41 -13.85
N VAL A 83 18.91 -7.69 -14.82
CA VAL A 83 18.80 -6.21 -14.93
C VAL A 83 17.32 -5.78 -15.06
N ARG A 84 16.46 -6.64 -15.62
CA ARG A 84 15.01 -6.39 -15.71
C ARG A 84 14.31 -6.38 -14.36
N LEU A 85 14.82 -7.10 -13.35
CA LEU A 85 14.26 -7.11 -11.99
C LEU A 85 14.46 -5.75 -11.29
N PHE A 86 15.49 -4.98 -11.67
CA PHE A 86 15.69 -3.62 -11.17
C PHE A 86 14.58 -2.65 -11.65
N ARG A 87 13.83 -2.99 -12.71
CA ARG A 87 12.63 -2.23 -13.11
C ARG A 87 11.52 -2.30 -12.05
N VAL A 88 11.41 -3.44 -11.36
CA VAL A 88 10.46 -3.62 -10.24
C VAL A 88 10.94 -2.84 -9.00
N VAL A 89 12.25 -2.82 -8.75
CA VAL A 89 12.85 -2.03 -7.66
C VAL A 89 12.61 -0.53 -7.87
N ARG A 90 12.68 -0.04 -9.12
CA ARG A 90 12.32 1.34 -9.50
C ARG A 90 10.88 1.68 -9.10
N PHE A 91 9.92 0.77 -9.31
CA PHE A 91 8.54 0.98 -8.87
C PHE A 91 8.44 1.14 -7.34
N ILE A 92 9.15 0.33 -6.56
CA ILE A 92 9.16 0.42 -5.09
C ILE A 92 9.74 1.78 -4.62
N LEU A 93 10.78 2.27 -5.31
CA LEU A 93 11.45 3.53 -4.98
C LEU A 93 10.68 4.79 -5.44
N ILE A 94 10.06 4.76 -6.63
CA ILE A 94 9.16 5.81 -7.13
C ILE A 94 7.85 5.81 -6.34
N SER A 95 7.40 4.62 -5.91
CA SER A 95 6.27 4.46 -4.99
C SER A 95 6.52 5.03 -3.60
N LYS A 96 7.68 5.63 -3.27
CA LYS A 96 7.84 6.33 -1.97
C LYS A 96 6.75 7.37 -1.70
N HIS A 97 6.14 7.94 -2.75
CA HIS A 97 4.98 8.83 -2.60
C HIS A 97 3.67 8.07 -2.27
N TYR A 98 3.49 6.84 -2.78
CA TYR A 98 2.33 5.97 -2.56
C TYR A 98 2.48 5.02 -1.37
N ALA A 99 3.70 4.76 -0.94
CA ALA A 99 4.04 4.05 0.28
C ALA A 99 3.61 4.86 1.50
N LYS A 100 3.53 6.20 1.41
CA LYS A 100 3.06 7.05 2.52
C LYS A 100 1.64 6.69 2.97
N PRO A 101 0.62 6.62 2.09
CA PRO A 101 -0.69 6.08 2.42
C PRO A 101 -0.65 4.69 3.07
N VAL A 102 0.08 3.75 2.47
CA VAL A 102 0.16 2.37 2.96
C VAL A 102 0.81 2.30 4.35
N ILE A 103 1.93 3.00 4.55
CA ILE A 103 2.63 3.09 5.84
C ILE A 103 1.75 3.82 6.86
N SER A 104 0.97 4.83 6.44
CA SER A 104 0.02 5.52 7.31
C SER A 104 -1.11 4.60 7.78
N ILE A 105 -1.63 3.75 6.90
CA ILE A 105 -2.63 2.72 7.24
C ILE A 105 -2.01 1.70 8.21
N LEU A 106 -0.81 1.20 7.92
CA LEU A 106 -0.12 0.23 8.79
C LEU A 106 0.15 0.78 10.19
N LYS A 107 0.42 2.08 10.32
CA LYS A 107 0.62 2.73 11.62
C LYS A 107 -0.68 3.15 12.30
N THR A 108 -1.83 2.94 11.67
CA THR A 108 -3.13 3.31 12.24
C THR A 108 -3.52 2.31 13.33
N ASN A 109 -3.86 2.83 14.51
CA ASN A 109 -4.33 2.08 15.67
C ASN A 109 -3.38 0.95 16.16
N GLY A 110 -2.11 0.94 15.74
CA GLY A 110 -1.16 -0.12 16.09
C GLY A 110 -1.30 -1.40 15.25
N LEU A 111 -1.85 -1.30 14.03
CA LEU A 111 -1.98 -2.41 13.09
C LEU A 111 -0.64 -3.10 12.79
N ASP A 112 0.45 -2.33 12.68
CA ASP A 112 1.82 -2.83 12.52
C ASP A 112 2.24 -3.77 13.66
N ARG A 113 1.92 -3.41 14.91
CA ARG A 113 2.16 -4.27 16.07
C ARG A 113 1.30 -5.51 16.03
N LEU A 114 0.02 -5.40 15.67
CA LEU A 114 -0.86 -6.56 15.58
C LEU A 114 -0.37 -7.53 14.50
N ILE A 115 0.02 -7.04 13.32
CA ILE A 115 0.60 -7.87 12.25
C ILE A 115 1.84 -8.62 12.77
N GLY A 116 2.75 -7.92 13.46
CA GLY A 116 3.94 -8.54 14.04
C GLY A 116 3.59 -9.63 15.07
N ILE A 117 2.60 -9.39 15.92
CA ILE A 117 2.09 -10.37 16.88
C ILE A 117 1.47 -11.55 16.14
N THR A 118 0.59 -11.34 15.16
CA THR A 118 -0.05 -12.41 14.39
C THR A 118 0.98 -13.28 13.67
N ILE A 119 1.99 -12.69 13.02
CA ILE A 119 3.08 -13.45 12.38
C ILE A 119 3.83 -14.27 13.42
N SER A 120 4.16 -13.68 14.57
CA SER A 120 4.85 -14.40 15.66
C SER A 120 4.01 -15.57 16.17
N LEU A 121 2.70 -15.37 16.37
CA LEU A 121 1.78 -16.41 16.81
C LEU A 121 1.62 -17.50 15.76
N ILE A 122 1.53 -17.18 14.47
CA ILE A 122 1.53 -18.17 13.39
C ILE A 122 2.77 -19.06 13.48
N LEU A 123 3.96 -18.46 13.60
CA LEU A 123 5.21 -19.22 13.68
C LEU A 123 5.31 -20.07 14.94
N ILE A 124 4.86 -19.55 16.09
CA ILE A 124 4.86 -20.23 17.38
C ILE A 124 3.86 -21.40 17.39
N PHE A 125 2.61 -21.17 16.99
CA PHE A 125 1.56 -22.20 16.96
C PHE A 125 1.76 -23.27 15.88
N SER A 126 2.58 -22.99 14.87
CA SER A 126 2.97 -23.99 13.86
C SER A 126 3.77 -25.15 14.47
N ILE A 127 4.51 -24.94 15.56
CA ILE A 127 5.27 -26.01 16.23
C ILE A 127 4.34 -27.02 16.91
N PRO A 128 3.47 -26.63 17.87
CA PRO A 128 2.63 -27.59 18.56
C PRO A 128 1.64 -28.26 17.61
N VAL A 129 1.09 -27.56 16.60
CA VAL A 129 0.16 -28.20 15.65
C VAL A 129 0.84 -29.29 14.83
N MET A 130 2.09 -29.09 14.41
CA MET A 130 2.89 -30.12 13.75
C MET A 130 3.13 -31.33 14.64
N LEU A 131 3.32 -31.13 15.94
CA LEU A 131 3.56 -32.23 16.88
C LEU A 131 2.30 -33.03 17.21
N VAL A 132 1.12 -32.41 17.16
CA VAL A 132 -0.14 -33.07 17.53
C VAL A 132 -0.93 -33.59 16.33
N GLU A 133 -0.68 -33.10 15.11
CA GLU A 133 -1.42 -33.50 13.92
C GLU A 133 -0.63 -34.47 13.02
N PRO A 134 -1.11 -35.72 12.83
CA PRO A 134 -0.47 -36.68 11.94
C PRO A 134 -0.48 -36.27 10.46
N SER A 135 -1.39 -35.39 10.05
CA SER A 135 -1.51 -34.89 8.67
C SER A 135 -0.45 -33.84 8.32
N ILE A 136 0.29 -33.32 9.30
CA ILE A 136 1.28 -32.26 9.13
C ILE A 136 2.68 -32.86 9.24
N ASN A 137 3.31 -33.09 8.09
CA ASN A 137 4.58 -33.84 8.02
C ASN A 137 5.82 -32.96 8.22
N SER A 138 5.68 -31.64 8.07
CA SER A 138 6.79 -30.70 8.18
C SER A 138 6.38 -29.37 8.82
N TYR A 139 7.35 -28.63 9.33
CA TYR A 139 7.12 -27.29 9.87
C TYR A 139 6.61 -26.33 8.79
N GLN A 140 7.04 -26.54 7.54
CA GLN A 140 6.59 -25.75 6.39
C GLN A 140 5.10 -25.95 6.13
N ASP A 141 4.62 -27.19 6.21
CA ASP A 141 3.19 -27.52 6.10
C ASP A 141 2.38 -26.90 7.25
N ALA A 142 2.94 -26.90 8.47
CA ALA A 142 2.31 -26.31 9.63
C ALA A 142 2.17 -24.78 9.51
N VAL A 143 3.21 -24.11 9.02
CA VAL A 143 3.20 -22.66 8.76
C VAL A 143 2.24 -22.33 7.62
N TRP A 144 2.26 -23.10 6.53
CA TRP A 144 1.32 -22.96 5.42
C TRP A 144 -0.12 -23.05 5.91
N TRP A 145 -0.46 -24.13 6.62
CA TRP A 145 -1.79 -24.34 7.18
C TRP A 145 -2.18 -23.19 8.13
N SER A 146 -1.25 -22.75 8.98
CA SER A 146 -1.49 -21.67 9.93
C SER A 146 -1.79 -20.33 9.23
N ILE A 147 -1.06 -20.02 8.14
CA ILE A 147 -1.32 -18.83 7.31
C ILE A 147 -2.70 -18.94 6.65
N VAL A 148 -2.99 -20.06 5.99
CA VAL A 148 -4.27 -20.29 5.29
C VAL A 148 -5.47 -20.19 6.24
N THR A 149 -5.33 -20.70 7.46
CA THR A 149 -6.36 -20.65 8.51
C THR A 149 -6.52 -19.24 9.08
N SER A 150 -5.43 -18.61 9.49
CA SER A 150 -5.45 -17.25 10.07
C SER A 150 -5.90 -16.18 9.08
N THR A 151 -5.68 -16.37 7.78
CA THR A 151 -6.16 -15.47 6.72
C THR A 151 -7.56 -15.80 6.23
N THR A 152 -8.24 -16.77 6.83
CA THR A 152 -9.60 -17.22 6.47
C THR A 152 -9.74 -17.75 5.03
N VAL A 153 -8.63 -18.14 4.39
CA VAL A 153 -8.63 -18.69 3.02
C VAL A 153 -9.18 -20.12 3.02
N GLY A 154 -8.68 -20.97 3.92
CA GLY A 154 -9.23 -22.31 4.16
C GLY A 154 -9.31 -23.23 2.94
N TYR A 155 -8.20 -23.48 2.24
CA TYR A 155 -8.18 -24.39 1.08
C TYR A 155 -8.68 -25.81 1.39
N GLY A 156 -8.51 -26.28 2.63
CA GLY A 156 -8.95 -27.60 3.08
C GLY A 156 -8.02 -28.75 2.67
N ASP A 157 -6.84 -28.42 2.14
CA ASP A 157 -5.75 -29.34 1.81
C ASP A 157 -5.11 -29.96 3.07
N ILE A 158 -4.99 -29.17 4.15
CA ILE A 158 -4.54 -29.61 5.47
C ILE A 158 -5.57 -29.17 6.50
N SER A 159 -5.94 -30.06 7.42
CA SER A 159 -6.88 -29.75 8.50
C SER A 159 -6.59 -30.55 9.77
N PRO A 160 -6.64 -29.91 10.96
CA PRO A 160 -6.49 -30.60 12.22
C PRO A 160 -7.61 -31.61 12.49
N SER A 161 -7.19 -32.84 12.72
CA SER A 161 -8.03 -33.98 13.05
C SER A 161 -8.11 -34.24 14.55
N THR A 162 -7.06 -33.88 15.30
CA THR A 162 -6.98 -34.13 16.75
C THR A 162 -7.72 -33.07 17.55
N VAL A 163 -8.12 -33.43 18.77
CA VAL A 163 -8.79 -32.50 19.70
C VAL A 163 -7.88 -31.32 20.03
N ILE A 164 -6.60 -31.57 20.30
CA ILE A 164 -5.63 -30.52 20.65
C ILE A 164 -5.35 -29.61 19.45
N GLY A 165 -5.16 -30.18 18.25
CA GLY A 165 -4.94 -29.38 17.04
C GLY A 165 -6.16 -28.53 16.68
N ARG A 166 -7.39 -29.01 16.92
CA ARG A 166 -8.61 -28.20 16.76
C ARG A 166 -8.69 -27.05 17.76
N ILE A 167 -8.27 -27.25 19.01
CA ILE A 167 -8.19 -26.16 20.01
C ILE A 167 -7.20 -25.09 19.53
N ILE A 168 -6.01 -25.49 19.05
CA ILE A 168 -5.02 -24.58 18.47
C ILE A 168 -5.62 -23.83 17.28
N ALA A 169 -6.35 -24.53 16.40
CA ALA A 169 -7.02 -23.93 15.26
C ALA A 169 -8.02 -22.84 15.67
N VAL A 170 -8.83 -23.06 16.72
CA VAL A 170 -9.78 -22.05 17.22
C VAL A 170 -9.06 -20.79 17.65
N PHE A 171 -7.96 -20.88 18.41
CA PHE A 171 -7.17 -19.71 18.79
C PHE A 171 -6.62 -18.98 17.56
N LEU A 172 -6.10 -19.72 16.59
CA LEU A 172 -5.53 -19.15 15.38
C LEU A 172 -6.58 -18.45 14.50
N MET A 173 -7.80 -19.00 14.41
CA MET A 173 -8.94 -18.38 13.73
C MET A 173 -9.35 -17.07 14.40
N LEU A 174 -9.41 -17.02 15.74
CA LEU A 174 -9.75 -15.79 16.48
C LEU A 174 -8.73 -14.67 16.23
N ILE A 175 -7.43 -15.02 16.22
CA ILE A 175 -6.35 -14.08 15.87
C ILE A 175 -6.55 -13.56 14.43
N GLY A 176 -6.87 -14.45 13.51
CA GLY A 176 -7.13 -14.12 12.10
C GLY A 176 -8.28 -13.13 11.91
N ILE A 177 -9.43 -13.41 12.52
CA ILE A 177 -10.61 -12.53 12.49
C ILE A 177 -10.26 -11.15 13.09
N GLY A 178 -9.54 -11.12 14.21
CA GLY A 178 -9.09 -9.87 14.83
C GLY A 178 -8.19 -9.05 13.90
N LEU A 179 -7.26 -9.70 13.19
CA LEU A 179 -6.39 -9.04 12.21
C LEU A 179 -7.20 -8.44 11.06
N ILE A 180 -8.10 -9.20 10.45
CA ILE A 180 -8.93 -8.72 9.32
C ILE A 180 -9.81 -7.53 9.76
N GLY A 181 -10.42 -7.62 10.94
CA GLY A 181 -11.20 -6.52 11.52
C GLY A 181 -10.38 -5.26 11.73
N MET A 182 -9.15 -5.40 12.24
CA MET A 182 -8.26 -4.26 12.46
C MET A 182 -7.75 -3.65 11.15
N VAL A 183 -7.40 -4.46 10.15
CA VAL A 183 -7.02 -3.97 8.81
C VAL A 183 -8.17 -3.17 8.21
N THR A 184 -9.39 -3.70 8.28
CA THR A 184 -10.59 -3.02 7.78
C THR A 184 -10.82 -1.69 8.50
N GLY A 185 -10.74 -1.69 9.83
CA GLY A 185 -10.89 -0.49 10.65
C GLY A 185 -9.79 0.55 10.41
N ALA A 186 -8.55 0.13 10.19
CA ALA A 186 -7.43 1.00 9.86
C ALA A 186 -7.62 1.66 8.49
N ILE A 187 -8.08 0.91 7.48
CA ILE A 187 -8.40 1.45 6.16
C ILE A 187 -9.57 2.44 6.25
N ALA A 188 -10.65 2.09 6.94
CA ALA A 188 -11.78 3.00 7.16
C ALA A 188 -11.33 4.29 7.86
N THR A 189 -10.53 4.17 8.92
CA THR A 189 -9.98 5.32 9.66
C THR A 189 -9.09 6.18 8.77
N PHE A 190 -8.29 5.58 7.89
CA PHE A 190 -7.46 6.32 6.94
C PHE A 190 -8.29 7.18 5.97
N PHE A 191 -9.37 6.63 5.42
CA PHE A 191 -10.27 7.38 4.54
C PHE A 191 -11.13 8.41 5.28
N ILE A 192 -11.48 8.17 6.55
CA ILE A 192 -12.21 9.14 7.39
C ILE A 192 -11.28 10.28 7.85
N LYS A 193 -9.99 9.99 8.10
CA LYS A 193 -8.99 10.98 8.53
C LYS A 193 -8.59 11.96 7.43
N ASP A 194 -9.03 11.81 6.19
CA ASP A 194 -8.82 12.84 5.17
C ASP A 194 -9.50 14.14 5.62
N PRO A 195 -8.74 15.21 5.94
CA PRO A 195 -9.23 16.42 6.61
C PRO A 195 -10.11 17.30 5.70
N VAL A 196 -10.53 16.79 4.55
CA VAL A 196 -11.30 17.53 3.54
C VAL A 196 -12.81 17.50 3.84
N LYS A 197 -13.30 16.68 4.79
CA LYS A 197 -14.73 16.66 5.16
C LYS A 197 -15.08 16.38 6.62
N SER A 198 -14.14 16.41 7.57
CA SER A 198 -14.55 16.62 8.97
C SER A 198 -14.85 18.12 9.12
N VAL A 199 -16.05 18.53 8.74
CA VAL A 199 -16.61 19.80 9.20
C VAL A 199 -16.48 19.73 10.72
N THR A 200 -15.60 20.53 11.31
CA THR A 200 -15.49 20.52 12.76
C THR A 200 -16.83 20.98 13.32
N PRO A 201 -17.27 20.53 14.50
CA PRO A 201 -18.57 20.92 15.07
C PRO A 201 -18.79 22.44 15.03
N GLU A 202 -17.70 23.21 15.15
CA GLU A 202 -17.68 24.67 15.04
C GLU A 202 -18.00 25.17 13.62
N ILE A 203 -17.47 24.54 12.56
CA ILE A 203 -17.80 24.90 11.17
C ILE A 203 -19.25 24.52 10.84
N GLU A 204 -19.75 23.41 11.40
CA GLU A 204 -21.12 22.95 11.18
C GLU A 204 -22.12 23.89 11.86
N PHE A 205 -21.80 24.32 13.09
CA PHE A 205 -22.53 25.36 13.80
C PHE A 205 -22.55 26.69 13.04
N ILE A 206 -21.41 27.14 12.53
CA ILE A 206 -21.32 28.39 11.75
C ILE A 206 -22.15 28.29 10.46
N LYS A 207 -22.09 27.16 9.75
CA LYS A 207 -22.93 26.93 8.57
C LYS A 207 -24.42 26.99 8.89
N GLN A 208 -24.84 26.30 9.95
CA GLN A 208 -26.24 26.28 10.36
C GLN A 208 -26.77 27.68 10.73
N LYS A 209 -25.93 28.51 11.37
CA LYS A 209 -26.22 29.92 11.67
C LYS A 209 -26.27 30.79 10.42
N LEU A 210 -25.35 30.58 9.47
CA LEU A 210 -25.32 31.30 8.19
C LEU A 210 -26.48 30.93 7.25
N ASP A 211 -26.99 29.70 7.31
CA ASP A 211 -28.18 29.29 6.55
C ASP A 211 -29.44 30.07 6.99
N ARG A 212 -29.44 30.62 8.22
CA ARG A 212 -30.46 31.51 8.77
C ARG A 212 -29.90 32.92 9.01
N TYR A 213 -29.16 33.45 8.04
CA TYR A 213 -28.47 34.73 8.19
C TYR A 213 -29.42 35.89 8.51
N GLU A 214 -30.68 35.81 8.08
CA GLU A 214 -31.71 36.82 8.34
C GLU A 214 -32.12 36.90 9.82
N GLU A 215 -31.85 35.86 10.60
CA GLU A 215 -32.14 35.78 12.04
C GLU A 215 -30.90 36.10 12.91
N LEU A 216 -29.77 36.47 12.31
CA LEU A 216 -28.54 36.74 13.04
C LEU A 216 -28.60 38.08 13.76
N SER A 217 -28.36 38.05 15.06
CA SER A 217 -28.08 39.27 15.84
C SER A 217 -26.64 39.75 15.62
N ASP A 218 -26.37 41.03 15.90
CA ASP A 218 -25.01 41.59 15.87
C ASP A 218 -24.05 40.83 16.81
N GLU A 219 -24.58 40.31 17.93
CA GLU A 219 -23.81 39.50 18.89
C GLU A 219 -23.44 38.13 18.30
N ASP A 220 -24.34 37.50 17.53
CA ASP A 220 -24.07 36.25 16.82
C ASP A 220 -23.00 36.43 15.74
N ILE A 221 -23.03 37.55 15.02
CA ILE A 221 -22.01 37.90 14.02
C ILE A 221 -20.65 38.03 14.69
N GLY A 222 -20.56 38.73 15.83
CA GLY A 222 -19.33 38.84 16.62
C GLY A 222 -18.77 37.48 17.04
N ARG A 223 -19.62 36.61 17.58
CA ARG A 223 -19.23 35.25 17.99
C ARG A 223 -18.75 34.40 16.81
N ILE A 224 -19.40 34.47 15.65
CA ILE A 224 -18.97 33.75 14.45
C ILE A 224 -17.59 34.24 13.99
N ILE A 225 -17.34 35.55 14.00
CA ILE A 225 -16.03 36.13 13.65
C ILE A 225 -14.94 35.64 14.61
N GLU A 226 -15.21 35.62 15.91
CA GLU A 226 -14.27 35.09 16.92
C GLU A 226 -13.98 33.61 16.69
N MET A 227 -15.00 32.79 16.47
CA MET A 227 -14.84 31.36 16.18
C MET A 227 -14.05 31.12 14.90
N LEU A 228 -14.31 31.87 13.82
CA LEU A 228 -13.55 31.77 12.57
C LEU A 228 -12.09 32.19 12.75
N THR A 229 -11.84 33.23 13.55
CA THR A 229 -10.49 33.69 13.87
C THR A 229 -9.73 32.64 14.67
N TYR A 230 -10.36 32.05 15.68
CA TYR A 230 -9.81 30.94 16.46
C TYR A 230 -9.46 29.72 15.58
N ILE A 231 -10.36 29.31 14.68
CA ILE A 231 -10.12 28.18 13.75
C ILE A 231 -8.93 28.48 12.83
N LYS A 232 -8.83 29.71 12.31
CA LYS A 232 -7.74 30.15 11.44
C LYS A 232 -6.39 30.10 12.16
N GLU A 233 -6.33 30.58 13.40
CA GLU A 233 -5.10 30.53 14.22
C GLU A 233 -4.68 29.12 14.59
N LYS A 234 -5.63 28.26 14.94
CA LYS A 234 -5.39 26.83 15.25
C LYS A 234 -4.79 26.10 14.05
N LYS A 235 -5.27 26.37 12.84
CA LYS A 235 -4.72 25.78 11.60
C LYS A 235 -3.28 26.22 11.33
N ASN A 236 -2.94 27.48 11.64
CA ASN A 236 -1.57 28.01 11.47
C ASN A 236 -0.58 27.44 12.49
N LYS A 237 -1.03 27.06 13.71
CA LYS A 237 -0.16 26.42 14.72
C LYS A 237 0.16 24.94 14.43
N ILE A 238 -0.68 24.25 13.66
CA ILE A 238 -0.51 22.82 13.31
C ILE A 238 0.33 22.64 12.03
N SER A 239 0.62 23.73 11.30
CA SER A 239 1.36 23.72 10.03
C SER A 239 2.84 24.12 10.16
N ILE A 240 3.36 24.18 11.40
CA ILE A 240 4.77 24.36 11.75
C ILE A 240 5.26 23.05 12.37
#